data_AF-A0A4Q3VQD2-F1
#
_entry.id   AF-A0A4Q3VQD2-F1
#
_cell.length_a   1.000
_cell.length_b   1.000
_cell.length_c   1.000
_cell.angle_alpha   90.00
_cell.angle_beta   90.00
_cell.angle_gamma   90.00
#
_symmetry.space_group_name_H-M   'P 1'
#
loop_
_entity.id
_entity.type
_entity.pdbx_description
1 polymer ?
#
loop_
_entity_poly.entity_id
_entity_poly.type
_entity_poly.pdbx_seq_one_letter_code
_entity_poly.pdbx_strand_id
1 'polypeptide(L)'
;MGIFSALIGNASTVDNDKLSRDFGQLLIEGENIELGFKLIRDTFIFTSKRLIIIDVQGLTGSKIEYLSVAYKSISRFSVETAGTFELDAELKIWVSSEANPSIKKRFTKAVNVYDVQKLLATHVL
;
A
#
# COMPACT_ATOMS: atom_id res chain seq x y z
N MET A 1 7.43 17.81 -7.64
CA MET A 1 8.48 17.52 -6.64
C MET A 1 8.09 18.14 -5.29
N GLY A 2 7.10 17.62 -4.56
CA GLY A 2 6.65 18.32 -3.35
C GLY A 2 5.84 17.53 -2.31
N ILE A 3 5.17 16.42 -2.70
CA ILE A 3 4.47 15.55 -1.75
C ILE A 3 5.28 14.27 -1.44
N PHE A 4 5.93 13.68 -2.44
CA PHE A 4 6.68 12.44 -2.28
C PHE A 4 7.95 12.61 -1.42
N SER A 5 8.65 13.74 -1.51
CA SER A 5 9.86 13.99 -0.67
C SER A 5 9.57 14.04 0.83
N ALA A 6 8.37 14.43 1.25
CA ALA A 6 8.01 14.43 2.67
C ALA A 6 7.69 13.03 3.20
N LEU A 7 7.23 12.12 2.33
CA LEU A 7 6.89 10.74 2.69
C LEU A 7 8.11 9.81 2.77
N ILE A 8 9.18 10.13 2.03
CA ILE A 8 10.43 9.36 1.96
C ILE A 8 11.22 9.36 3.29
N GLY A 9 10.85 10.21 4.26
CA GLY A 9 11.51 10.26 5.58
C GLY A 9 11.14 9.11 6.54
N ASN A 10 10.16 8.27 6.20
CA ASN A 10 9.71 7.19 7.07
C ASN A 10 10.42 5.87 6.77
N ALA A 11 10.98 5.22 7.80
CA ALA A 11 11.82 4.02 7.70
C ALA A 11 11.16 2.80 6.99
N SER A 12 9.85 2.86 6.72
CA SER A 12 9.11 1.83 6.00
C SER A 12 8.96 2.03 4.49
N THR A 13 9.33 3.20 3.95
CA THR A 13 9.31 3.42 2.50
C THR A 13 10.43 2.61 1.85
N VAL A 14 10.08 1.83 0.83
CA VAL A 14 11.05 1.03 0.08
C VAL A 14 11.59 1.88 -1.06
N ASP A 15 12.89 1.78 -1.29
CA ASP A 15 13.58 2.41 -2.40
C ASP A 15 12.96 2.01 -3.75
N ASN A 16 12.64 3.01 -4.59
CA ASN A 16 11.96 2.79 -5.87
C ASN A 16 12.83 1.98 -6.86
N ASP A 17 14.16 2.09 -6.80
CA ASP A 17 15.04 1.29 -7.66
C ASP A 17 15.00 -0.17 -7.22
N LYS A 18 14.94 -0.43 -5.91
CA LYS A 18 14.76 -1.79 -5.40
C LYS A 18 13.42 -2.37 -5.82
N LEU A 19 12.32 -1.63 -5.66
CA LEU A 19 11.00 -2.10 -6.10
C LEU A 19 10.95 -2.35 -7.62
N SER A 20 11.60 -1.50 -8.40
CA SER A 20 11.66 -1.66 -9.86
C SER A 20 12.48 -2.88 -10.26
N ARG A 21 13.58 -3.18 -9.56
CA ARG A 21 14.35 -4.42 -9.77
C ARG A 21 13.54 -5.67 -9.41
N ASP A 22 12.85 -5.64 -8.28
CA ASP A 22 12.16 -6.82 -7.74
C ASP A 22 10.81 -7.07 -8.46
N PHE A 23 10.12 -6.00 -8.87
CA PHE A 23 8.72 -6.05 -9.33
C PHE A 23 8.46 -5.35 -10.67
N GLY A 24 9.49 -4.85 -11.35
CA GLY A 24 9.33 -4.13 -12.62
C GLY A 24 8.63 -4.95 -13.71
N GLN A 25 8.77 -6.28 -13.70
CA GLN A 25 8.07 -7.18 -14.62
C GLN A 25 6.54 -7.19 -14.46
N LEU A 26 6.01 -6.68 -13.34
CA LEU A 26 4.56 -6.57 -13.09
C LEU A 26 3.94 -5.33 -13.76
N LEU A 27 4.78 -4.38 -14.16
CA LEU A 27 4.37 -3.08 -14.69
C LEU A 27 4.14 -3.19 -16.20
N ILE A 28 3.11 -2.47 -16.67
CA ILE A 28 2.92 -2.28 -18.12
C ILE A 28 3.75 -1.11 -18.63
N GLU A 29 3.87 -1.00 -19.95
CA GLU A 29 4.51 0.16 -20.57
C GLU A 29 3.86 1.48 -20.12
N GLY A 30 4.69 2.44 -19.72
CA GLY A 30 4.27 3.74 -19.19
C GLY A 30 3.64 3.70 -17.79
N GLU A 31 3.63 2.56 -17.10
CA GLU A 31 3.31 2.48 -15.66
C GLU A 31 4.59 2.64 -14.84
N ASN A 32 4.62 3.60 -13.92
CA ASN A 32 5.79 3.86 -13.06
C ASN A 32 5.45 3.62 -11.60
N ILE A 33 6.41 3.11 -10.83
CA ILE A 33 6.30 3.02 -9.38
C ILE A 33 6.53 4.42 -8.80
N GLU A 34 5.56 4.91 -8.04
CA GLU A 34 5.64 6.23 -7.40
C GLU A 34 6.13 6.10 -5.97
N LEU A 35 5.62 5.10 -5.24
CA LEU A 35 6.02 4.82 -3.87
C LEU A 35 5.76 3.36 -3.51
N GLY A 36 6.52 2.80 -2.57
CA GLY A 36 6.13 1.56 -1.92
C GLY A 36 6.42 1.52 -0.43
N PHE A 37 5.62 0.73 0.27
CA PHE A 37 5.70 0.53 1.71
C PHE A 37 5.83 -0.96 1.99
N LYS A 38 6.72 -1.31 2.92
CA LYS A 38 6.81 -2.68 3.43
C LYS A 38 6.15 -2.76 4.81
N LEU A 39 5.18 -3.66 4.94
CA LEU A 39 4.50 -3.98 6.19
C LEU A 39 4.90 -5.37 6.65
N ILE A 40 5.90 -5.47 7.54
CA ILE A 40 6.40 -6.75 8.06
C ILE A 40 6.84 -7.69 6.92
N ARG A 41 5.91 -8.46 6.35
CA ARG A 41 6.09 -9.36 5.21
C ARG A 41 5.50 -8.82 3.90
N ASP A 42 4.42 -8.06 3.97
CA ASP A 42 3.66 -7.61 2.81
C ASP A 42 4.30 -6.35 2.22
N THR A 43 4.08 -6.14 0.92
CA THR A 43 4.55 -4.94 0.22
C THR A 43 3.40 -4.28 -0.52
N PHE A 44 3.25 -2.98 -0.32
CA PHE A 44 2.29 -2.14 -1.03
C PHE A 44 3.06 -1.27 -2.00
N ILE A 45 2.65 -1.26 -3.25
CA ILE A 45 3.30 -0.48 -4.31
C ILE A 45 2.22 0.39 -4.96
N PHE A 46 2.39 1.69 -4.85
CA PHE A 46 1.59 2.70 -5.51
C PHE A 46 2.26 3.01 -6.84
N THR A 47 1.54 2.75 -7.93
CA THR A 47 1.99 3.07 -9.28
C THR A 47 1.19 4.25 -9.81
N SER A 48 1.54 4.73 -11.00
CA SER A 48 0.74 5.75 -11.69
C SER A 48 -0.66 5.28 -12.11
N LYS A 49 -0.99 3.98 -11.98
CA LYS A 49 -2.24 3.39 -12.49
C LYS A 49 -3.04 2.61 -11.45
N ARG A 50 -2.40 1.99 -10.46
CA ARG A 50 -3.04 1.07 -9.51
C ARG A 50 -2.23 0.92 -8.23
N LEU A 51 -2.92 0.45 -7.20
CA LEU A 51 -2.29 -0.13 -6.02
C LEU A 51 -1.98 -1.61 -6.30
N ILE A 52 -0.74 -2.03 -6.08
CA ILE A 52 -0.33 -3.43 -6.08
C ILE A 52 -0.03 -3.84 -4.64
N ILE A 53 -0.62 -4.94 -4.19
CA ILE A 53 -0.37 -5.53 -2.87
C ILE A 53 0.24 -6.90 -3.07
N ILE A 54 1.40 -7.10 -2.47
CA ILE A 54 2.15 -8.34 -2.50
C ILE A 54 2.05 -8.95 -1.11
N ASP A 55 1.25 -10.00 -1.00
CA ASP A 55 0.99 -10.71 0.26
C ASP A 55 1.79 -12.01 0.29
N VAL A 56 2.66 -12.15 1.29
CA VAL A 56 3.49 -13.33 1.48
C VAL A 56 2.83 -14.25 2.52
N GLN A 57 2.22 -15.31 2.02
CA GLN A 57 1.38 -16.22 2.78
C GLN A 57 2.13 -17.48 3.25
N GLY A 58 1.61 -18.07 4.32
CA GLY A 58 2.11 -19.32 4.89
C GLY A 58 3.33 -19.16 5.81
N LEU A 59 3.73 -20.27 6.43
CA LEU A 59 4.85 -20.29 7.39
C LEU A 59 6.20 -20.13 6.70
N THR A 60 6.36 -20.74 5.52
CA THR A 60 7.57 -20.70 4.69
C THR A 60 7.66 -19.46 3.82
N GLY A 61 6.58 -18.70 3.66
CA GLY A 61 6.49 -17.58 2.73
C GLY A 61 6.56 -17.98 1.24
N SER A 62 6.39 -19.27 0.93
CA SER A 62 6.51 -19.78 -0.45
C SER A 62 5.31 -19.45 -1.33
N LYS A 63 4.16 -19.09 -0.73
CA LYS A 63 2.97 -18.67 -1.46
C LYS A 63 2.91 -17.15 -1.45
N ILE A 64 2.94 -16.55 -2.63
CA ILE A 64 2.86 -15.09 -2.79
C ILE A 64 1.64 -14.77 -3.65
N GLU A 65 0.81 -13.85 -3.17
CA GLU A 65 -0.30 -13.28 -3.93
C GLU A 65 0.05 -11.87 -4.39
N TYR A 66 -0.19 -11.58 -5.66
CA TYR A 66 -0.02 -10.26 -6.26
C TYR A 66 -1.39 -9.70 -6.64
N LEU A 67 -1.95 -8.88 -5.77
CA LEU A 67 -3.26 -8.26 -5.97
C LEU A 67 -3.10 -6.88 -6.60
N SER A 68 -3.74 -6.66 -7.76
CA SER A 68 -3.78 -5.36 -8.42
C SER A 68 -5.16 -4.72 -8.27
N VAL A 69 -5.21 -3.50 -7.72
CA VAL A 69 -6.44 -2.73 -7.53
C VAL A 69 -6.32 -1.40 -8.27
N ALA A 70 -7.06 -1.25 -9.36
CA ALA A 70 -7.14 0.01 -10.08
C ALA A 70 -7.73 1.10 -9.18
N TYR A 71 -7.16 2.31 -9.16
CA TYR A 71 -7.64 3.36 -8.27
C TYR A 71 -9.12 3.69 -8.47
N LYS A 72 -9.59 3.72 -9.72
CA LYS A 72 -11.01 3.91 -10.06
C LYS A 72 -11.97 2.86 -9.47
N SER A 73 -11.45 1.70 -9.06
CA SER A 73 -12.24 0.64 -8.46
C SER A 73 -12.28 0.74 -6.94
N ILE A 74 -11.45 1.59 -6.32
CA ILE A 74 -11.52 1.83 -4.88
C ILE A 74 -12.71 2.77 -4.63
N SER A 75 -13.77 2.23 -4.03
CA SER A 75 -14.96 3.04 -3.73
C SER A 75 -14.84 3.79 -2.41
N ARG A 76 -14.22 3.15 -1.42
CA ARG A 76 -14.07 3.66 -0.05
C ARG A 76 -12.78 3.15 0.55
N PHE A 77 -12.21 3.93 1.46
CA PHE A 77 -11.13 3.50 2.34
C PHE A 77 -11.30 4.13 3.72
N SER A 78 -10.79 3.46 4.75
CA SER A 78 -10.78 3.99 6.11
C SER A 78 -9.51 3.58 6.84
N VAL A 79 -9.05 4.43 7.74
CA VAL A 79 -7.98 4.12 8.69
C VAL A 79 -8.58 4.14 10.09
N GLU A 80 -8.38 3.05 10.82
CA GLU A 80 -8.79 2.90 12.21
C GLU A 80 -7.55 2.83 13.09
N THR A 81 -7.27 3.87 13.86
CA THR A 81 -6.18 3.87 14.82
C THR A 81 -6.62 3.17 16.10
N ALA A 82 -5.76 2.34 16.68
CA ALA A 82 -5.99 1.89 18.04
C ALA A 82 -5.86 3.08 19.02
N GLY A 83 -6.51 3.00 20.18
CA GLY A 83 -6.56 4.10 21.16
C GLY A 83 -5.18 4.54 21.67
N THR A 84 -5.14 5.52 22.58
CA THR A 84 -3.97 6.33 22.98
C THR A 84 -2.67 5.57 23.33
N PHE A 85 -2.73 4.25 23.59
CA PHE A 85 -1.59 3.42 23.97
C PHE A 85 -1.21 2.34 22.95
N GLU A 86 -2.07 2.00 22.00
CA GLU A 86 -1.76 1.05 20.94
C GLU A 86 -1.32 1.80 19.69
N LEU A 87 -0.28 1.29 19.08
CA LEU A 87 0.49 2.00 18.06
C LEU A 87 0.27 1.39 16.67
N ASP A 88 -0.77 0.56 16.62
CA ASP A 88 -1.22 -0.15 15.46
C ASP A 88 -2.41 0.61 14.88
N ALA A 89 -2.46 0.66 13.56
CA ALA A 89 -3.60 1.17 12.82
C ALA A 89 -4.04 0.12 11.81
N GLU A 90 -5.34 0.06 11.51
CA GLU A 90 -5.89 -0.83 10.51
C GLU A 90 -6.37 -0.02 9.30
N LEU A 91 -5.81 -0.31 8.14
CA LEU A 91 -6.29 0.19 6.86
C LEU A 91 -7.32 -0.78 6.31
N LYS A 92 -8.46 -0.24 5.88
CA LYS A 92 -9.53 -0.97 5.21
C LYS A 92 -9.80 -0.33 3.85
N ILE A 93 -9.88 -1.14 2.80
CA ILE A 93 -10.17 -0.70 1.42
C ILE A 93 -11.34 -1.51 0.89
N TRP A 94 -12.32 -0.83 0.30
CA TRP A 94 -13.45 -1.44 -0.40
C TRP A 94 -13.26 -1.28 -1.89
N VAL A 95 -13.33 -2.40 -2.61
CA VAL A 95 -13.31 -2.43 -4.06
C VAL A 95 -14.76 -2.49 -4.57
N SER A 96 -15.09 -1.61 -5.50
CA SER A 96 -16.41 -1.51 -6.14
C SER A 96 -17.53 -1.43 -5.09
N SER A 97 -18.60 -2.21 -5.27
CA SER A 97 -19.81 -2.17 -4.44
C SER A 97 -19.78 -3.17 -3.28
N GLU A 98 -18.62 -3.69 -2.90
CA GLU A 98 -18.55 -4.71 -1.84
C GLU A 98 -19.09 -4.20 -0.49
N ALA A 99 -19.79 -5.08 0.23
CA ALA A 99 -20.35 -4.74 1.54
C ALA A 99 -19.26 -4.66 2.62
N ASN A 100 -18.34 -5.63 2.60
CA ASN A 100 -17.20 -5.71 3.50
C ASN A 100 -15.93 -5.18 2.80
N PRO A 101 -14.93 -4.69 3.54
CA PRO A 101 -13.69 -4.25 2.90
C PRO A 101 -12.96 -5.46 2.33
N SER A 102 -12.61 -5.35 1.05
CA SER A 102 -11.86 -6.35 0.28
C SER A 102 -10.46 -6.57 0.84
N ILE A 103 -9.87 -5.51 1.40
CA ILE A 103 -8.53 -5.52 1.96
C ILE A 103 -8.59 -4.96 3.38
N LYS A 104 -8.03 -5.70 4.34
CA LYS A 104 -7.79 -5.27 5.72
C LYS A 104 -6.35 -5.55 6.08
N LYS A 105 -5.57 -4.52 6.41
CA LYS A 105 -4.15 -4.67 6.71
C LYS A 105 -3.76 -3.81 7.91
N ARG A 106 -3.05 -4.42 8.86
CA ARG A 106 -2.58 -3.76 10.08
C ARG A 106 -1.20 -3.17 9.85
N PHE A 107 -1.09 -1.88 10.14
CA PHE A 107 0.10 -1.06 10.10
C PHE A 107 0.64 -0.94 11.52
N THR A 108 1.96 -1.06 11.67
CA THR A 108 2.66 -0.79 12.94
C THR A 108 3.28 0.60 12.87
N LYS A 109 3.83 1.10 14.00
CA LYS A 109 4.59 2.37 14.08
C LYS A 109 5.61 2.62 12.96
N ALA A 110 6.18 1.56 12.39
CA ALA A 110 7.21 1.70 11.37
C ALA A 110 6.67 2.41 10.13
N VAL A 111 5.37 2.26 9.84
CA VAL A 111 4.70 2.90 8.72
C VAL A 111 3.74 3.96 9.25
N ASN A 112 3.92 5.19 8.79
CA ASN A 112 2.97 6.25 9.07
C ASN A 112 1.67 6.02 8.28
N VAL A 113 0.62 5.57 8.96
CA VAL A 113 -0.67 5.27 8.33
C VAL A 113 -1.35 6.51 7.74
N TYR A 114 -1.06 7.70 8.25
CA TYR A 114 -1.59 8.96 7.72
C TYR A 114 -1.02 9.28 6.34
N ASP A 115 0.23 8.88 6.08
CA ASP A 115 0.86 9.06 4.78
C ASP A 115 0.23 8.14 3.73
N VAL A 116 -0.05 6.89 4.13
CA VAL A 116 -0.76 5.91 3.29
C VAL A 116 -2.18 6.41 2.99
N GLN A 117 -2.87 6.97 3.98
CA GLN A 117 -4.19 7.58 3.80
C GLN A 117 -4.14 8.74 2.79
N LYS A 118 -3.19 9.66 2.95
CA LYS A 118 -3.01 10.82 2.06
C LYS A 118 -2.67 10.39 0.64
N LEU A 119 -1.84 9.35 0.49
CA LEU A 119 -1.47 8.84 -0.83
C LEU A 119 -2.66 8.16 -1.53
N LEU A 120 -3.42 7.33 -0.82
CA LEU A 120 -4.66 6.76 -1.35
C LEU A 120 -5.62 7.87 -1.80
N ALA A 121 -5.81 8.91 -0.99
CA ALA A 121 -6.65 10.04 -1.34
C ALA A 121 -6.17 10.77 -2.60
N THR A 122 -4.85 10.87 -2.83
CA THR A 122 -4.27 11.53 -4.01
C THR A 122 -4.60 10.82 -5.32
N HIS A 123 -4.79 9.49 -5.28
CA HIS A 123 -5.07 8.70 -6.48
C HIS A 123 -6.56 8.36 -6.69
N VAL A 124 -7.33 8.32 -5.60
CA VAL A 124 -8.74 7.91 -5.63
C VAL A 124 -9.69 9.09 -5.82
N LEU A 125 -9.31 10.30 -5.39
CA LEU A 125 -10.12 11.53 -5.50
C LEU A 125 -9.68 12.39 -6.70
#